data_AF-A0A972NM35-F1
#
_entry.id   AF-A0A972NM35-F1
#
_cell.length_a   1.000
_cell.length_b   1.000
_cell.length_c   1.000
_cell.angle_alpha   90.00
_cell.angle_beta   90.00
_cell.angle_gamma   90.00
#
_symmetry.space_group_name_H-M   'P 1'
#
loop_
_entity.id
_entity.type
_entity.pdbx_description
1 polymer ?
#
loop_
_entity_poly.entity_id
_entity_poly.type
_entity_poly.pdbx_seq_one_letter_code
_entity_poly.pdbx_strand_id
1 'polypeptide(L)'
;MTKFPSCSVVVTYDEDRQWLIVQSVSRARVAPVLAGELEVPVLLDEFDFRIDDEFVRRFGGGVLNLIALGQPEIKQYMTFTQHPIDRPPEE
;
A
#
# COMPACT_ATOMS: atom_id res chain seq x y z
N MET A 1 25.28 -7.90 8.40
CA MET A 1 23.95 -7.56 7.87
C MET A 1 22.93 -7.99 8.90
N THR A 2 22.26 -7.03 9.55
CA THR A 2 21.21 -7.30 10.53
C THR A 2 20.03 -7.94 9.79
N LYS A 3 19.71 -9.20 10.12
CA LYS A 3 18.61 -9.93 9.47
C LYS A 3 17.31 -9.36 10.02
N PHE A 4 16.66 -8.49 9.25
CA PHE A 4 15.33 -8.01 9.61
C PHE A 4 14.37 -9.21 9.62
N PRO A 5 13.68 -9.47 10.74
CA PRO A 5 12.72 -10.56 10.80
C PRO A 5 11.58 -10.27 9.82
N SER A 6 10.96 -11.34 9.28
CA SER A 6 9.77 -11.20 8.46
C SER A 6 8.71 -10.39 9.20
N CYS A 7 8.38 -9.23 8.66
CA CYS A 7 7.46 -8.29 9.27
C CYS A 7 6.30 -7.99 8.31
N SER A 8 5.19 -7.57 8.90
CA SER A 8 4.10 -6.90 8.22
C SER A 8 4.26 -5.40 8.44
N VAL A 9 3.70 -4.60 7.54
CA VAL A 9 3.63 -3.16 7.68
C VAL A 9 2.19 -2.76 7.95
N VAL A 10 1.98 -1.98 9.00
CA VAL A 10 0.71 -1.33 9.30
C VAL A 10 0.83 0.14 8.90
N VAL A 11 -0.14 0.62 8.14
CA VAL A 11 -0.25 2.04 7.78
C VAL A 11 -1.51 2.59 8.43
N THR A 12 -1.37 3.67 9.17
CA THR A 12 -2.47 4.35 9.85
C THR A 12 -2.46 5.81 9.47
N TYR A 13 -3.64 6.37 9.20
CA TYR A 13 -3.81 7.80 9.01
C TYR A 13 -4.32 8.44 10.30
N ASP A 14 -3.48 9.30 10.88
CA ASP A 14 -3.83 10.15 12.01
C ASP A 14 -4.40 11.46 11.45
N GLU A 15 -5.72 11.63 11.51
CA GLU A 15 -6.44 12.79 10.98
C GLU A 15 -6.07 14.09 11.69
N ASP A 16 -5.94 14.06 13.01
CA ASP A 16 -5.65 15.24 13.83
C ASP A 16 -4.26 15.81 13.52
N ARG A 17 -3.29 14.91 13.30
CA ARG A 17 -1.91 15.28 12.99
C ARG A 17 -1.63 15.37 11.49
N GLN A 18 -2.55 14.89 10.66
CA GLN A 18 -2.40 14.75 9.21
C GLN A 18 -1.19 13.89 8.84
N TRP A 19 -0.96 12.81 9.59
CA TRP A 19 0.22 11.95 9.41
C TRP A 19 -0.16 10.56 8.90
N LEU A 20 0.68 10.05 8.00
CA LEU A 20 0.74 8.62 7.72
C LEU A 20 1.79 7.99 8.61
N ILE A 21 1.34 7.14 9.52
CA ILE A 21 2.18 6.40 10.45
C ILE A 21 2.42 5.02 9.85
N VAL A 22 3.69 4.71 9.57
CA VAL A 22 4.11 3.41 9.02
C VAL A 22 4.87 2.64 10.09
N GLN A 23 4.36 1.47 10.47
CA GLN A 23 4.93 0.66 11.54
C GLN A 23 5.27 -0.74 11.03
N SER A 24 6.49 -1.19 11.31
CA SER A 24 6.88 -2.60 11.13
C SER A 24 6.44 -3.41 12.35
N VAL A 25 5.71 -4.49 12.10
CA VAL A 25 5.17 -5.37 13.14
C VAL A 25 5.54 -6.82 12.82
N SER A 26 5.86 -7.61 13.84
CA SER A 26 6.11 -9.05 13.65
C SER A 26 4.90 -9.73 13.03
N ARG A 27 5.12 -10.54 11.98
CA ARG A 27 4.05 -11.29 11.31
C ARG A 27 3.28 -12.19 12.28
N ALA A 28 3.96 -12.81 13.23
CA ALA A 28 3.34 -13.66 14.24
C ALA A 28 2.40 -12.90 15.19
N ARG A 29 2.68 -11.61 15.43
CA ARG A 29 1.83 -10.77 16.28
C ARG A 29 0.58 -10.28 15.56
N VAL A 30 0.68 -10.04 14.24
CA VAL A 30 -0.45 -9.52 13.47
C VAL A 30 -1.37 -10.63 12.94
N ALA A 31 -0.87 -11.85 12.75
CA ALA A 31 -1.66 -12.94 12.16
C ALA A 31 -3.02 -13.20 12.86
N PRO A 32 -3.13 -13.20 14.21
CA PRO A 32 -4.42 -13.40 14.87
C PRO A 32 -5.42 -12.27 14.64
N VAL A 33 -4.95 -11.02 14.49
CA VAL A 33 -5.84 -9.86 14.29
C VAL A 33 -6.30 -9.70 12.85
N LEU A 34 -5.63 -10.32 11.89
CA LEU A 34 -6.05 -10.33 10.48
C LEU A 34 -7.09 -11.42 10.18
N ALA A 35 -7.36 -12.32 11.13
CA ALA A 35 -8.27 -13.43 10.90
C ALA A 35 -9.71 -12.94 10.70
N GLY A 36 -10.24 -13.09 9.49
CA GLY A 36 -11.60 -12.66 9.12
C GLY A 36 -11.71 -11.21 8.64
N GLU A 37 -10.59 -10.49 8.56
CA GLU A 37 -10.54 -9.13 8.03
C GLU A 37 -10.51 -9.13 6.48
N LEU A 38 -10.74 -7.96 5.89
CA LEU A 38 -10.67 -7.78 4.44
C LEU A 38 -9.25 -8.09 3.92
N GLU A 39 -9.16 -9.07 3.03
CA GLU A 39 -7.95 -9.37 2.28
C GLU A 39 -8.12 -8.91 0.82
N VAL A 40 -7.22 -8.05 0.35
CA VAL A 40 -7.13 -7.65 -1.06
C VAL A 40 -5.80 -8.17 -1.60
N PRO A 41 -5.80 -9.34 -2.27
CA PRO A 41 -4.57 -9.91 -2.79
C PRO A 41 -4.05 -9.06 -3.96
N VAL A 42 -2.76 -8.72 -3.92
CA VAL A 42 -2.03 -8.12 -5.06
C VAL A 42 -1.13 -9.20 -5.62
N LEU A 43 -1.54 -9.79 -6.74
CA LEU A 43 -0.83 -10.91 -7.36
C LEU A 43 0.31 -10.38 -8.23
N LEU A 44 1.53 -10.85 -8.01
CA LEU A 44 2.70 -10.35 -8.75
C LEU A 44 2.75 -10.81 -10.21
N ASP A 45 2.07 -11.90 -10.55
CA ASP A 45 1.98 -12.41 -11.93
C ASP A 45 1.21 -11.45 -12.85
N GLU A 46 0.24 -10.70 -12.31
CA GLU A 46 -0.44 -9.59 -13.02
C GLU A 46 0.49 -8.43 -13.38
N PHE A 47 1.72 -8.41 -12.85
CA PHE A 47 2.74 -7.38 -13.07
C PHE A 47 4.07 -7.95 -13.58
N ASP A 48 4.04 -9.08 -14.30
CA ASP A 48 5.24 -9.75 -14.84
C ASP A 48 6.30 -10.07 -13.77
N PHE A 49 5.87 -10.25 -12.52
CA PHE A 49 6.74 -10.41 -11.35
C PHE A 49 7.73 -9.26 -11.14
N ARG A 50 7.39 -8.04 -11.58
CA ARG A 50 8.20 -6.84 -11.43
C ARG A 50 7.56 -5.86 -10.44
N ILE A 51 8.42 -5.27 -9.61
CA ILE A 51 8.08 -4.17 -8.71
C ILE A 51 8.77 -2.94 -9.30
N ASP A 52 8.20 -2.40 -10.36
CA ASP A 52 8.68 -1.19 -11.03
C ASP A 52 7.95 0.07 -10.50
N ASP A 53 8.29 1.24 -11.04
CA ASP A 53 7.69 2.51 -10.60
C ASP A 53 6.17 2.55 -10.80
N GLU A 54 5.65 1.87 -11.83
CA GLU A 54 4.21 1.78 -12.07
C GLU A 54 3.54 0.90 -11.00
N PHE A 55 4.11 -0.27 -10.70
CA PHE A 55 3.64 -1.12 -9.62
C PHE A 55 3.62 -0.37 -8.29
N VAL A 56 4.73 0.27 -7.90
CA VAL A 56 4.86 0.95 -6.61
C VAL A 56 3.84 2.08 -6.49
N ARG A 57 3.64 2.87 -7.57
CA ARG A 57 2.63 3.93 -7.62
C ARG A 57 1.22 3.37 -7.43
N ARG A 58 0.86 2.31 -8.15
CA ARG A 58 -0.48 1.70 -8.09
C ARG A 58 -0.73 1.03 -6.74
N PHE A 59 0.26 0.31 -6.22
CA PHE A 59 0.22 -0.31 -4.91
C PHE A 59 0.01 0.73 -3.80
N GLY A 60 0.84 1.79 -3.78
CA GLY A 60 0.70 2.88 -2.81
C GLY A 60 -0.65 3.59 -2.91
N GLY A 61 -1.10 3.91 -4.13
CA GLY A 61 -2.43 4.48 -4.37
C GLY A 61 -3.57 3.57 -3.88
N GLY A 62 -3.45 2.26 -4.08
CA GLY A 62 -4.40 1.26 -3.57
C GLY A 62 -4.48 1.23 -2.05
N VAL A 63 -3.33 1.22 -1.37
CA VAL A 63 -3.27 1.27 0.12
C VAL A 63 -3.92 2.54 0.65
N LEU A 64 -3.63 3.70 0.05
CA LEU A 64 -4.24 4.96 0.46
C LEU A 64 -5.75 5.01 0.17
N ASN A 65 -6.19 4.44 -0.95
CA ASN A 65 -7.61 4.33 -1.27
C ASN A 65 -8.36 3.47 -0.25
N LEU A 66 -7.76 2.40 0.27
CA LEU A 66 -8.35 1.58 1.34
C LEU A 66 -8.54 2.38 2.63
N ILE A 67 -7.55 3.18 3.04
CA ILE A 67 -7.69 4.09 4.18
C ILE A 67 -8.83 5.09 3.92
N ALA A 68 -8.89 5.63 2.70
CA ALA A 68 -9.89 6.61 2.29
C ALA A 68 -11.33 6.07 2.21
N LEU A 69 -11.55 4.75 2.33
CA LEU A 69 -12.89 4.16 2.50
C LEU A 69 -13.45 4.45 3.90
N GLY A 70 -12.61 4.44 4.93
CA GLY A 70 -13.00 4.74 6.31
C GLY A 70 -12.75 6.19 6.73
N GLN A 71 -11.75 6.84 6.12
CA GLN A 71 -11.27 8.18 6.48
C GLN A 71 -11.16 9.07 5.22
N PRO A 72 -12.30 9.50 4.64
CA PRO A 72 -12.33 10.13 3.32
C PRO A 72 -11.56 11.46 3.23
N GLU A 73 -11.29 12.12 4.35
CA GLU A 73 -10.59 13.40 4.45
C GLU A 73 -9.18 13.32 3.86
N ILE A 74 -8.53 12.16 3.90
CA ILE A 74 -7.20 11.97 3.33
C ILE A 74 -7.16 12.21 1.82
N LYS A 75 -8.30 12.06 1.12
CA LYS A 75 -8.39 12.23 -0.34
C LYS A 75 -7.95 13.62 -0.80
N GLN A 76 -8.11 14.65 0.04
CA GLN A 76 -7.68 16.00 -0.30
C GLN A 76 -6.14 16.14 -0.44
N TYR A 77 -5.38 15.20 0.16
CA TYR A 77 -3.92 15.16 0.10
C TYR A 77 -3.39 14.16 -0.94
N MET A 78 -4.27 13.43 -1.64
CA MET A 78 -3.90 12.37 -2.56
C MET A 78 -3.87 12.88 -4.00
N THR A 79 -2.68 12.91 -4.61
CA THR A 79 -2.51 13.07 -6.06
C THR A 79 -1.63 11.96 -6.59
N PHE A 80 -2.20 11.09 -7.44
CA PHE A 80 -1.45 10.04 -8.12
C PHE A 80 -2.17 9.61 -9.39
N THR A 81 -1.42 9.15 -10.38
CA THR A 81 -1.98 8.58 -11.60
C THR A 81 -2.69 7.27 -11.25
N GLN A 82 -3.98 7.15 -11.60
CA GLN A 82 -4.78 5.94 -11.33
C GLN A 82 -4.68 4.90 -12.44
N HIS A 83 -4.46 5.36 -13.68
CA HIS A 83 -4.35 4.52 -14.87
C HIS A 83 -2.88 4.20 -15.19
N PRO A 84 -2.61 3.23 -16.08
CA PRO A 84 -1.28 3.05 -16.65
C PRO A 84 -0.74 4.36 -17.21
N ILE A 85 0.55 4.59 -17.09
CA ILE A 85 1.19 5.69 -17.81
C ILE A 85 1.32 5.19 -19.24
N ASP A 86 0.62 5.82 -20.19
CA ASP A 86 0.81 5.53 -21.60
C ASP A 86 2.31 5.68 -21.91
N ARG A 87 2.98 4.56 -22.20
CA ARG A 87 4.38 4.63 -22.63
C ARG A 87 4.38 5.28 -24.01
N PRO A 88 5.13 6.37 -24.22
CA PRO A 88 5.36 6.84 -25.58
C PRO A 88 6.00 5.69 -26.38
N PRO A 89 5.66 5.54 -27.67
CA PRO A 89 6.28 4.52 -28.51
C PRO A 89 7.81 4.72 -28.50
N GLU A 90 8.54 3.65 -28.23
CA GLU A 90 10.00 3.62 -28.35
C GLU A 90 10.36 3.92 -29.81
N GLU A 91 11.11 5.00 -30.07
CA GLU A 91 11.67 5.34 -31.39
C GLU A 91 12.84 4.42 -31.77
#